data_AF-A0A7Y6A528-F1
#
_entry.id   AF-A0A7Y6A528-F1
#
_cell.length_a   1.000
_cell.length_b   1.000
_cell.length_c   1.000
_cell.angle_alpha   90.00
_cell.angle_beta   90.00
_cell.angle_gamma   90.00
#
_symmetry.space_group_name_H-M   'P 1'
#
loop_
_entity.id
_entity.type
_entity.pdbx_description
1 polymer ?
#
loop_
_entity_poly.entity_id
_entity_poly.type
_entity_poly.pdbx_seq_one_letter_code
_entity_poly.pdbx_strand_id
1 'polypeptide(L)'
;APLALGLAVLVVLLVGMTRASRASDDGADPRGDLVVPLTPLVAALLLAGYVVWFGGDFMHARMLLPPMFLMLLPVFVVPADKKLVPAMVAFAAYAVAVAGPWHPGAYEPDVSDDTILIRAQDIALTGLHNADHTADWTQNFETLPVAVREALNSPEPVLLFFSPDGRTAYTMPLADALKKEHFKLSAQGGYLGLMGYLVPLDQRIVERWGLANTVAAHMADVDDWRDRLPGHRKDLGYAWMIALEAAPGAPLPPWPNPELDQARIDAARRALDCGDLKELLDSTREPMTPKRFWKNLIGSPKRTWLEIPRDPFAAERKFCGTP
;
A
#
# COMPACT_ATOMS: atom_id res chain seq x y z
N ALA A 1 -5.91 -26.56 -8.19
CA ALA A 1 -4.70 -26.50 -7.33
C ALA A 1 -4.98 -26.19 -5.85
N PRO A 2 -5.72 -25.13 -5.45
CA PRO A 2 -5.77 -24.70 -4.03
C PRO A 2 -6.50 -25.68 -3.09
N LEU A 3 -7.49 -26.43 -3.59
CA LEU A 3 -8.20 -27.45 -2.82
C LEU A 3 -7.29 -28.64 -2.41
N ALA A 4 -6.28 -28.99 -3.22
CA ALA A 4 -5.38 -30.10 -2.93
C ALA A 4 -4.37 -29.75 -1.82
N LEU A 5 -3.90 -28.50 -1.78
CA LEU A 5 -3.03 -27.98 -0.72
C LEU A 5 -3.76 -27.90 0.62
N GLY A 6 -4.98 -27.37 0.60
CA GLY A 6 -5.85 -27.34 1.78
C GLY A 6 -6.10 -28.74 2.33
N LEU A 7 -6.38 -29.72 1.47
CA LEU A 7 -6.63 -31.10 1.88
C LEU A 7 -5.37 -31.79 2.44
N ALA A 8 -4.20 -31.59 1.82
CA ALA A 8 -2.95 -32.18 2.27
C ALA A 8 -2.49 -31.60 3.62
N VAL A 9 -2.57 -30.27 3.78
CA VAL A 9 -2.27 -29.60 5.05
C VAL A 9 -3.28 -30.01 6.12
N LEU A 10 -4.57 -30.09 5.79
CA LEU A 10 -5.61 -30.55 6.71
C LEU A 10 -5.37 -31.99 7.16
N VAL A 11 -4.99 -32.90 6.25
CA VAL A 11 -4.68 -34.30 6.59
C VAL A 11 -3.44 -34.39 7.48
N VAL A 12 -2.38 -33.64 7.19
CA VAL A 12 -1.17 -33.63 8.03
C VAL A 12 -1.45 -33.02 9.40
N LEU A 13 -2.26 -31.96 9.47
CA LEU A 13 -2.73 -31.37 10.73
C LEU A 13 -3.59 -32.34 11.53
N LEU A 14 -4.56 -33.01 10.91
CA LEU A 14 -5.40 -34.00 11.56
C LEU A 14 -4.58 -35.20 12.06
N VAL A 15 -3.59 -35.66 11.29
CA VAL A 15 -2.69 -36.76 11.70
C VAL A 15 -1.72 -36.33 12.80
N GLY A 16 -1.23 -35.08 12.77
CA GLY A 16 -0.39 -34.51 13.81
C GLY A 16 -1.15 -34.32 15.13
N MET A 17 -2.35 -33.75 15.07
CA MET A 17 -3.23 -33.54 16.22
C MET A 17 -3.68 -34.87 16.85
N THR A 18 -4.03 -35.87 16.05
CA THR A 18 -4.41 -37.20 16.56
C THR A 18 -3.25 -37.98 17.18
N ARG A 19 -2.00 -37.69 16.78
CA ARG A 19 -0.81 -38.27 17.42
C ARG A 19 -0.37 -37.51 18.67
N ALA A 20 -0.44 -36.18 18.68
CA ALA A 20 -0.22 -35.38 19.88
C ALA A 20 -1.21 -35.79 20.99
N SER A 21 -2.48 -36.02 20.63
CA SER A 21 -3.48 -36.53 21.58
C SER A 21 -3.23 -37.97 22.07
N ARG A 22 -2.46 -38.78 21.34
CA ARG A 22 -2.14 -40.18 21.71
C ARG A 22 -0.82 -40.33 22.45
N ALA A 23 0.12 -39.40 22.28
CA ALA A 23 1.35 -39.35 23.06
C ALA A 23 1.10 -38.89 24.52
N SER A 24 -0.11 -38.39 24.80
CA SER A 24 -0.59 -37.95 26.11
C SER A 24 -1.08 -39.10 27.02
N ASP A 25 -1.14 -40.34 26.53
CA ASP A 25 -1.58 -41.50 27.32
C ASP A 25 -0.68 -41.81 28.55
N ASP A 26 0.44 -41.09 28.73
CA ASP A 26 1.35 -41.21 29.89
C ASP A 26 1.09 -40.18 31.03
N GLY A 27 -0.13 -39.65 31.15
CA GLY A 27 -0.57 -38.87 32.33
C GLY A 27 -0.42 -37.36 32.24
N ALA A 28 -0.40 -36.80 31.02
CA ALA A 28 -0.39 -35.35 30.79
C ALA A 28 -1.80 -34.73 30.90
N ASP A 29 -1.88 -33.44 31.26
CA ASP A 29 -3.13 -32.69 31.36
C ASP A 29 -3.76 -32.54 29.95
N PRO A 30 -4.95 -33.13 29.69
CA PRO A 30 -5.59 -33.12 28.37
C PRO A 30 -5.91 -31.71 27.86
N ARG A 31 -5.92 -30.69 28.73
CA ARG A 31 -6.08 -29.29 28.33
C ARG A 31 -4.81 -28.73 27.69
N GLY A 32 -3.63 -29.12 28.17
CA GLY A 32 -2.34 -28.69 27.61
C GLY A 32 -2.13 -29.20 26.18
N ASP A 33 -2.54 -30.45 25.92
CA ASP A 33 -2.30 -31.12 24.64
C ASP A 33 -3.17 -30.60 23.49
N LEU A 34 -4.32 -30.00 23.81
CA LEU A 34 -5.16 -29.32 22.82
C LEU A 34 -4.75 -27.86 22.64
N VAL A 35 -4.40 -27.17 23.73
CA VAL A 35 -4.10 -25.72 23.69
C VAL A 35 -2.85 -25.43 22.87
N VAL A 36 -1.79 -26.25 23.00
CA VAL A 36 -0.52 -26.05 22.28
C VAL A 36 -0.68 -26.06 20.75
N PRO A 37 -1.34 -27.06 20.11
CA PRO A 37 -1.54 -27.05 18.66
C PRO A 37 -2.67 -26.12 18.21
N LEU A 38 -3.70 -25.86 19.02
CA LEU A 38 -4.82 -25.00 18.62
C LEU A 38 -4.47 -23.51 18.64
N THR A 39 -3.61 -23.08 19.57
CA THR A 39 -3.22 -21.67 19.69
C THR A 39 -2.67 -21.09 18.37
N PRO A 40 -1.67 -21.70 17.71
CA PRO A 40 -1.16 -21.17 16.45
C PRO A 40 -2.17 -21.28 15.30
N LEU A 41 -3.07 -22.27 15.31
CA LEU A 41 -4.12 -22.38 14.30
C LEU A 41 -5.16 -21.26 14.42
N VAL A 42 -5.62 -20.95 15.63
CA VAL A 42 -6.53 -19.84 15.88
C VAL A 42 -5.85 -18.52 15.52
N ALA A 43 -4.59 -18.33 15.94
CA ALA A 43 -3.82 -17.15 15.57
C ALA A 43 -3.65 -17.02 14.05
N ALA A 44 -3.40 -18.12 13.34
CA ALA A 44 -3.30 -18.14 11.90
C ALA A 44 -4.61 -17.74 11.20
N LEU A 45 -5.75 -18.26 11.65
CA LEU A 45 -7.06 -17.94 11.08
C LEU A 45 -7.44 -16.49 11.33
N LEU A 46 -7.20 -15.98 12.54
CA LEU A 46 -7.44 -14.58 12.88
C LEU A 46 -6.53 -13.66 12.05
N LEU A 47 -5.25 -13.99 11.90
CA LEU A 47 -4.31 -13.21 11.13
C LEU A 47 -4.61 -13.25 9.63
N ALA A 48 -4.96 -14.41 9.09
CA ALA A 48 -5.39 -14.55 7.70
C ALA A 48 -6.68 -13.75 7.44
N GLY A 49 -7.67 -13.87 8.34
CA GLY A 49 -8.91 -13.09 8.27
C GLY A 49 -8.65 -11.59 8.35
N TYR A 50 -7.75 -11.15 9.23
CA TYR A 50 -7.32 -9.76 9.33
C TYR A 50 -6.66 -9.28 8.03
N VAL A 51 -5.71 -10.04 7.48
CA VAL A 51 -5.02 -9.71 6.22
C VAL A 51 -6.04 -9.58 5.09
N VAL A 52 -6.91 -10.57 4.89
CA VAL A 52 -7.93 -10.57 3.83
C VAL A 52 -8.94 -9.43 4.02
N TRP A 53 -9.38 -9.16 5.25
CA TRP A 53 -10.35 -8.12 5.54
C TRP A 53 -9.78 -6.72 5.33
N PHE A 54 -8.58 -6.46 5.88
CA PHE A 54 -7.95 -5.16 5.76
C PHE A 54 -7.53 -4.90 4.31
N GLY A 55 -7.13 -5.94 3.57
CA GLY A 55 -6.64 -5.79 2.21
C GLY A 55 -5.37 -4.91 2.18
N GLY A 56 -4.95 -4.47 1.00
CA GLY A 56 -4.22 -3.19 0.94
C GLY A 56 -2.76 -3.19 0.51
N ASP A 57 -2.30 -4.18 -0.26
CA ASP A 57 -1.07 -4.00 -1.04
C ASP A 57 -1.10 -4.88 -2.29
N PHE A 58 -0.41 -4.48 -3.35
CA PHE A 58 -0.24 -5.30 -4.56
C PHE A 58 0.55 -6.58 -4.29
N MET A 59 1.30 -6.64 -3.18
CA MET A 59 1.98 -7.85 -2.72
C MET A 59 1.21 -8.57 -1.60
N HIS A 60 -0.12 -8.53 -1.60
CA HIS A 60 -0.96 -9.05 -0.50
C HIS A 60 -0.65 -10.51 -0.10
N ALA A 61 -0.26 -11.35 -1.06
CA ALA A 61 0.04 -12.76 -0.81
C ALA A 61 1.22 -12.97 0.16
N ARG A 62 2.22 -12.08 0.21
CA ARG A 62 3.36 -12.23 1.13
C ARG A 62 2.95 -12.05 2.60
N MET A 63 1.86 -11.31 2.84
CA MET A 63 1.28 -11.15 4.18
C MET A 63 0.57 -12.41 4.68
N LEU A 64 0.35 -13.39 3.80
CA LEU A 64 -0.13 -14.73 4.18
C LEU A 64 1.00 -15.67 4.62
N LEU A 65 2.27 -15.28 4.50
CA LEU A 65 3.39 -16.10 5.00
C LEU A 65 3.31 -16.31 6.52
N PRO A 66 3.15 -15.26 7.37
CA PRO A 66 3.00 -15.49 8.82
C PRO A 66 1.82 -16.42 9.19
N PRO A 67 0.57 -16.24 8.71
CA PRO A 67 -0.50 -17.16 9.05
C PRO A 67 -0.26 -18.57 8.46
N MET A 68 0.38 -18.70 7.30
CA MET A 68 0.78 -20.00 6.77
C MET A 68 1.80 -20.69 7.70
N PHE A 69 2.83 -19.99 8.16
CA PHE A 69 3.80 -20.55 9.11
C PHE A 69 3.14 -20.97 10.42
N LEU A 70 2.23 -20.15 10.95
CA LEU A 70 1.44 -20.49 12.14
C LEU A 70 0.58 -21.75 11.91
N MET A 71 -0.04 -21.89 10.73
CA MET A 71 -0.76 -23.11 10.34
C MET A 71 0.14 -24.34 10.30
N LEU A 72 1.43 -24.19 9.99
CA LEU A 72 2.39 -25.30 9.89
C LEU A 72 3.06 -25.65 11.22
N LEU A 73 3.01 -24.79 12.23
CA LEU A 73 3.65 -25.05 13.54
C LEU A 73 3.26 -26.38 14.18
N PRO A 74 1.96 -26.80 14.21
CA PRO A 74 1.59 -28.10 14.75
C PRO A 74 2.22 -29.28 14.00
N VAL A 75 2.59 -29.09 12.73
CA VAL A 75 3.29 -30.11 11.93
C VAL A 75 4.76 -30.19 12.33
N PHE A 76 5.41 -29.05 12.58
CA PHE A 76 6.83 -28.99 12.92
C PHE A 76 7.18 -29.60 14.28
N VAL A 77 6.21 -29.69 15.19
CA VAL A 77 6.38 -30.32 16.51
C VAL A 77 6.15 -31.83 16.51
N VAL A 78 5.67 -32.41 15.39
CA VAL A 78 5.51 -33.86 15.26
C VAL A 78 6.86 -34.49 14.94
N PRO A 79 7.37 -35.44 15.75
CA PRO A 79 8.63 -36.11 15.47
C PRO A 79 8.57 -36.88 14.15
N ALA A 80 9.64 -36.78 13.36
CA ALA A 80 9.74 -37.42 12.06
C ALA A 80 9.71 -38.96 12.18
N ASP A 81 8.73 -39.59 11.55
CA ASP A 81 8.57 -41.05 11.45
C ASP A 81 8.62 -41.45 9.97
N LYS A 82 9.13 -42.66 9.68
CA LYS A 82 9.11 -43.29 8.35
C LYS A 82 7.71 -43.32 7.75
N LYS A 83 6.66 -43.34 8.60
CA LYS A 83 5.25 -43.28 8.17
C LYS A 83 4.85 -41.93 7.57
N LEU A 84 5.60 -40.86 7.81
CA LEU A 84 5.36 -39.52 7.24
C LEU A 84 6.03 -39.33 5.87
N VAL A 85 6.94 -40.23 5.48
CA VAL A 85 7.68 -40.16 4.21
C VAL A 85 6.76 -40.00 3.00
N PRO A 86 5.65 -40.75 2.83
CA PRO A 86 4.77 -40.57 1.67
C PRO A 86 4.14 -39.17 1.61
N ALA A 87 3.74 -38.60 2.76
CA ALA A 87 3.16 -37.26 2.83
C ALA A 87 4.22 -36.19 2.51
N MET A 88 5.44 -36.35 3.01
CA MET A 88 6.57 -35.46 2.70
C MET A 88 6.94 -35.50 1.21
N VAL A 89 6.97 -36.69 0.60
CA VAL A 89 7.22 -36.86 -0.84
C VAL A 89 6.11 -36.22 -1.67
N ALA A 90 4.84 -36.42 -1.30
CA ALA A 90 3.71 -35.78 -1.97
C ALA A 90 3.78 -34.25 -1.88
N PHE A 91 4.12 -33.71 -0.70
CA PHE A 91 4.29 -32.27 -0.51
C PHE A 91 5.49 -31.72 -1.32
N ALA A 92 6.62 -32.42 -1.34
CA ALA A 92 7.78 -32.04 -2.12
C ALA A 92 7.48 -32.05 -3.63
N ALA A 93 6.79 -33.08 -4.14
CA ALA A 93 6.37 -33.15 -5.53
C ALA A 93 5.40 -32.01 -5.88
N TYR A 94 4.47 -31.70 -4.99
CA TYR A 94 3.58 -30.54 -5.14
C TYR A 94 4.36 -29.22 -5.17
N ALA A 95 5.31 -29.03 -4.26
CA ALA A 95 6.14 -27.82 -4.21
C ALA A 95 6.95 -27.65 -5.51
N VAL A 96 7.52 -28.74 -6.04
CA VAL A 96 8.22 -28.73 -7.34
C VAL A 96 7.26 -28.39 -8.48
N ALA A 97 6.04 -28.94 -8.48
CA ALA A 97 5.03 -28.64 -9.49
C ALA A 97 4.62 -27.15 -9.45
N VAL A 98 4.40 -26.59 -8.26
CA VAL A 98 4.06 -25.17 -8.05
C VAL A 98 5.21 -24.24 -8.42
N ALA A 99 6.45 -24.57 -8.04
CA ALA A 99 7.61 -23.73 -8.34
C ALA A 99 8.06 -23.82 -9.81
N GLY A 100 7.71 -24.92 -10.50
CA GLY A 100 8.05 -25.14 -11.91
C GLY A 100 6.83 -25.01 -12.83
N PRO A 101 6.27 -26.12 -13.32
CA PRO A 101 5.30 -26.13 -14.43
C PRO A 101 3.97 -25.43 -14.13
N TRP A 102 3.60 -25.24 -12.85
CA TRP A 102 2.38 -24.53 -12.46
C TRP A 102 2.65 -23.09 -12.01
N HIS A 103 3.90 -22.60 -12.09
CA HIS A 103 4.21 -21.22 -11.80
C HIS A 103 3.75 -20.33 -12.98
N PRO A 104 2.77 -19.43 -12.81
CA PRO A 104 2.24 -18.63 -13.92
C PRO A 104 3.31 -17.74 -14.57
N GLY A 105 4.23 -17.19 -13.76
CA GLY A 105 5.35 -16.38 -14.26
C GLY A 105 6.48 -17.17 -14.90
N ALA A 106 6.39 -18.50 -15.02
CA ALA A 106 7.38 -19.31 -15.74
C ALA A 106 7.09 -19.42 -17.25
N TYR A 107 5.88 -19.04 -17.69
CA TYR A 107 5.42 -19.27 -19.07
C TYR A 107 4.86 -18.04 -19.79
N GLU A 108 4.39 -17.00 -19.08
CA GLU A 108 3.84 -15.81 -19.72
C GLU A 108 4.45 -14.53 -19.13
N PRO A 109 5.19 -13.72 -19.92
CA PRO A 109 5.62 -12.38 -19.54
C PRO A 109 4.47 -11.36 -19.59
N ASP A 110 3.40 -11.67 -20.34
CA ASP A 110 2.17 -10.87 -20.38
C ASP A 110 1.16 -11.46 -19.40
N VAL A 111 0.87 -10.69 -18.37
CA VAL A 111 -0.06 -11.08 -17.33
C VAL A 111 -1.46 -10.74 -17.81
N SER A 112 -2.38 -11.72 -17.77
CA SER A 112 -3.81 -11.55 -18.11
C SER A 112 -4.43 -10.30 -17.46
N ASP A 113 -5.45 -9.71 -18.07
CA ASP A 113 -6.21 -8.54 -17.57
C ASP A 113 -6.59 -8.60 -16.07
N ASP A 114 -6.71 -9.80 -15.49
CA ASP A 114 -7.12 -10.02 -14.10
C ASP A 114 -5.96 -10.27 -13.10
N THR A 115 -4.70 -10.35 -13.55
CA THR A 115 -3.55 -10.64 -12.68
C THR A 115 -2.42 -9.65 -12.93
N ILE A 116 -1.73 -9.24 -11.87
CA ILE A 116 -0.64 -8.28 -11.97
C ILE A 116 0.62 -8.89 -11.37
N LEU A 117 1.61 -9.14 -12.22
CA LEU A 117 2.93 -9.62 -11.82
C LEU A 117 3.89 -8.43 -11.71
N ILE A 118 3.84 -7.78 -10.54
CA ILE A 118 4.69 -6.62 -10.25
C ILE A 118 6.17 -6.94 -10.48
N ARG A 119 6.60 -8.17 -10.17
CA ARG A 119 7.99 -8.55 -10.40
C ARG A 119 8.40 -8.46 -11.86
N ALA A 120 7.53 -8.83 -12.81
CA ALA A 120 7.82 -8.71 -14.23
C ALA A 120 7.84 -7.24 -14.66
N GLN A 121 6.98 -6.40 -14.10
CA GLN A 121 7.02 -4.95 -14.32
C GLN A 121 8.33 -4.33 -13.79
N ASP A 122 8.77 -4.72 -12.59
CA ASP A 122 10.05 -4.28 -12.02
C ASP A 122 11.23 -4.69 -12.90
N ILE A 123 11.22 -5.92 -13.44
CA ILE A 123 12.24 -6.41 -14.39
C ILE A 123 12.17 -5.62 -15.69
N ALA A 124 10.98 -5.34 -16.22
CA ALA A 124 10.80 -4.56 -17.44
C ALA A 124 11.29 -3.12 -17.27
N LEU A 125 11.07 -2.52 -16.10
CA LEU A 125 11.51 -1.16 -15.77
C LEU A 125 13.02 -1.08 -15.52
N THR A 126 13.61 -2.05 -14.82
CA THR A 126 15.01 -2.00 -14.39
C THR A 126 15.98 -2.76 -15.29
N GLY A 127 15.47 -3.65 -16.14
CA GLY A 127 16.26 -4.62 -16.89
C GLY A 127 16.89 -5.73 -16.03
N LEU A 128 16.61 -5.77 -14.73
CA LEU A 128 17.31 -6.62 -13.76
C LEU A 128 16.36 -7.57 -13.03
N HIS A 129 16.73 -8.85 -12.98
CA HIS A 129 15.99 -9.87 -12.26
C HIS A 129 15.97 -9.67 -10.74
N ASN A 130 16.89 -8.88 -10.18
CA ASN A 130 17.05 -8.65 -8.74
C ASN A 130 17.55 -7.21 -8.47
N ALA A 131 16.79 -6.19 -8.88
CA ALA A 131 17.08 -4.80 -8.57
C ALA A 131 16.84 -4.46 -7.08
N ASP A 132 17.80 -4.81 -6.23
CA ASP A 132 17.77 -4.58 -4.77
C ASP A 132 18.53 -3.32 -4.32
N HIS A 133 19.22 -2.64 -5.24
CA HIS A 133 19.86 -1.36 -4.98
C HIS A 133 19.09 -0.19 -5.61
N THR A 134 18.97 0.93 -4.90
CA THR A 134 18.28 2.11 -5.43
C THR A 134 18.94 2.68 -6.69
N ALA A 135 20.25 2.45 -6.87
CA ALA A 135 20.98 2.83 -8.07
C ALA A 135 20.37 2.21 -9.33
N ASP A 136 19.98 0.93 -9.26
CA ASP A 136 19.37 0.17 -10.35
C ASP A 136 18.05 0.79 -10.81
N TRP A 137 17.31 1.38 -9.87
CA TRP A 137 16.10 2.11 -10.16
C TRP A 137 16.41 3.49 -10.74
N THR A 138 17.23 4.30 -10.07
CA THR A 138 17.51 5.69 -10.51
C THR A 138 18.10 5.80 -11.91
N GLN A 139 18.89 4.81 -12.36
CA GLN A 139 19.48 4.80 -13.70
C GLN A 139 18.44 4.63 -14.80
N ASN A 140 17.34 3.93 -14.53
CA ASN A 140 16.26 3.69 -15.49
C ASN A 140 15.18 4.79 -15.49
N PHE A 141 15.24 5.72 -14.53
CA PHE A 141 14.37 6.90 -14.45
C PHE A 141 15.17 8.18 -14.70
N GLU A 142 15.85 8.30 -15.84
CA GLU A 142 16.83 9.37 -16.11
C GLU A 142 16.32 10.81 -15.85
N THR A 143 15.05 11.06 -16.16
CA THR A 143 14.42 12.38 -15.98
C THR A 143 14.22 12.75 -14.51
N LEU A 144 14.09 11.76 -13.63
CA LEU A 144 13.68 11.96 -12.24
C LEU A 144 14.79 12.56 -11.37
N PRO A 145 16.03 12.04 -11.31
CA PRO A 145 17.12 12.68 -10.57
C PRO A 145 17.44 14.09 -11.07
N VAL A 146 17.34 14.31 -12.39
CA VAL A 146 17.58 15.63 -13.00
C VAL A 146 16.51 16.62 -12.54
N ALA A 147 15.23 16.25 -12.68
CA ALA A 147 14.12 17.10 -12.27
C ALA A 147 14.15 17.46 -10.78
N VAL A 148 14.46 16.49 -9.91
CA VAL A 148 14.62 16.75 -8.46
C VAL A 148 15.78 17.72 -8.21
N ARG A 149 16.93 17.53 -8.85
CA ARG A 149 18.09 18.41 -8.71
C ARG A 149 17.79 19.82 -9.19
N GLU A 150 17.13 19.97 -10.33
CA GLU A 150 16.73 21.27 -10.87
C GLU A 150 15.72 21.96 -9.95
N ALA A 151 14.75 21.22 -9.42
CA ALA A 151 13.77 21.76 -8.49
C ALA A 151 14.41 22.22 -7.16
N LEU A 152 15.41 21.49 -6.64
CA LEU A 152 16.19 21.89 -5.45
C LEU A 152 17.03 23.15 -5.68
N ASN A 153 17.50 23.36 -6.91
CA ASN A 153 18.28 24.52 -7.33
C ASN A 153 17.42 25.68 -7.85
N SER A 154 16.09 25.52 -7.87
CA SER A 154 15.16 26.59 -8.23
C SER A 154 15.37 27.80 -7.31
N PRO A 155 15.35 29.03 -7.83
CA PRO A 155 15.47 30.24 -7.02
C PRO A 155 14.30 30.39 -6.03
N GLU A 156 13.15 29.83 -6.37
CA GLU A 156 11.93 29.85 -5.55
C GLU A 156 11.55 28.44 -5.10
N PRO A 157 10.93 28.27 -3.91
CA PRO A 157 10.37 26.99 -3.49
C PRO A 157 9.29 26.47 -4.45
N VAL A 158 9.35 25.19 -4.83
CA VAL A 158 8.48 24.60 -5.86
C VAL A 158 7.82 23.29 -5.44
N LEU A 159 6.60 23.08 -5.93
CA LEU A 159 6.00 21.77 -6.13
C LEU A 159 6.56 21.19 -7.44
N LEU A 160 7.14 19.98 -7.39
CA LEU A 160 7.57 19.21 -8.55
C LEU A 160 6.60 18.05 -8.80
N PHE A 161 6.11 17.90 -10.03
CA PHE A 161 5.22 16.80 -10.42
C PHE A 161 5.42 16.45 -11.89
N PHE A 162 4.85 15.32 -12.32
CA PHE A 162 5.10 14.73 -13.63
C PHE A 162 3.82 14.55 -14.44
N SER A 163 3.97 14.51 -15.76
CA SER A 163 2.91 14.12 -16.70
C SER A 163 2.37 12.73 -16.39
N PRO A 164 1.15 12.40 -16.85
CA PRO A 164 0.60 11.06 -16.69
C PRO A 164 1.50 9.95 -17.23
N ASP A 165 2.29 10.23 -18.28
CA ASP A 165 3.28 9.30 -18.83
C ASP A 165 4.61 9.24 -18.03
N GLY A 166 4.75 10.08 -16.99
CA GLY A 166 5.95 10.17 -16.14
C GLY A 166 7.17 10.80 -16.79
N ARG A 167 7.07 11.25 -18.05
CA ARG A 167 8.25 11.66 -18.85
C ARG A 167 8.63 13.12 -18.70
N THR A 168 7.65 13.98 -18.42
CA THR A 168 7.84 15.42 -18.40
C THR A 168 7.63 15.96 -16.99
N ALA A 169 8.63 16.65 -16.47
CA ALA A 169 8.58 17.31 -15.17
C ALA A 169 8.01 18.73 -15.29
N TYR A 170 7.21 19.12 -14.31
CA TYR A 170 6.63 20.45 -14.17
C TYR A 170 6.84 20.96 -12.76
N THR A 171 7.03 22.28 -12.66
CA THR A 171 7.15 22.96 -11.38
C THR A 171 6.09 24.04 -11.22
N MET A 172 5.61 24.22 -10.00
CA MET A 172 4.72 25.30 -9.62
C MET A 172 5.22 25.96 -8.33
N PRO A 173 5.01 27.27 -8.13
CA PRO A 173 5.35 27.91 -6.86
C PRO A 173 4.69 27.19 -5.68
N LEU A 174 5.47 26.92 -4.63
CA LEU A 174 4.99 26.17 -3.45
C LEU A 174 4.00 27.00 -2.61
N ALA A 175 3.08 26.34 -1.92
CA ALA A 175 2.16 26.98 -0.99
C ALA A 175 2.89 27.63 0.21
N ASP A 176 2.43 28.81 0.64
CA ASP A 176 3.10 29.57 1.71
C ASP A 176 3.13 28.85 3.06
N ALA A 177 2.15 27.99 3.35
CA ALA A 177 2.17 27.14 4.54
C ALA A 177 3.41 26.25 4.57
N LEU A 178 3.75 25.62 3.43
CA LEU A 178 4.92 24.74 3.32
C LEU A 178 6.22 25.53 3.33
N LYS A 179 6.24 26.74 2.76
CA LYS A 179 7.40 27.66 2.87
C LYS A 179 7.68 28.05 4.32
N LYS A 180 6.63 28.29 5.12
CA LYS A 180 6.76 28.59 6.56
C LYS A 180 7.31 27.41 7.35
N GLU A 181 7.10 26.18 6.88
CA GLU A 181 7.74 24.97 7.39
C GLU A 181 9.17 24.75 6.83
N HIS A 182 9.71 25.74 6.11
CA HIS A 182 11.05 25.76 5.53
C HIS A 182 11.29 24.76 4.38
N PHE A 183 10.24 24.20 3.80
CA PHE A 183 10.38 23.36 2.60
C PHE A 183 10.71 24.21 1.37
N LYS A 184 11.72 23.77 0.61
CA LYS A 184 12.07 24.30 -0.72
C LYS A 184 11.45 23.47 -1.83
N LEU A 185 11.23 22.19 -1.58
CA LEU A 185 10.69 21.24 -2.54
C LEU A 185 9.57 20.42 -1.90
N SER A 186 8.44 20.34 -2.60
CA SER A 186 7.48 19.25 -2.44
C SER A 186 7.42 18.44 -3.73
N ALA A 187 7.87 17.19 -3.71
CA ALA A 187 7.96 16.37 -4.92
C ALA A 187 6.90 15.28 -4.95
N GLN A 188 6.25 15.10 -6.10
CA GLN A 188 5.27 14.03 -6.32
C GLN A 188 5.91 12.65 -6.12
N GLY A 189 5.36 11.89 -5.16
CA GLY A 189 5.75 10.52 -4.87
C GLY A 189 4.91 9.51 -5.67
N GLY A 190 5.50 8.92 -6.71
CA GLY A 190 4.89 7.82 -7.47
C GLY A 190 5.50 6.43 -7.21
N TYR A 191 6.80 6.37 -6.90
CA TYR A 191 7.51 5.13 -6.55
C TYR A 191 8.12 5.28 -5.15
N LEU A 192 7.43 4.70 -4.16
CA LEU A 192 7.85 4.72 -2.76
C LEU A 192 9.18 3.97 -2.61
N GLY A 193 10.22 4.69 -2.19
CA GLY A 193 11.61 4.22 -2.13
C GLY A 193 12.54 5.02 -3.04
N LEU A 194 12.18 5.17 -4.33
CA LEU A 194 12.97 5.95 -5.29
C LEU A 194 12.93 7.45 -4.96
N MET A 195 11.74 8.00 -4.73
CA MET A 195 11.61 9.41 -4.34
C MET A 195 12.20 9.69 -2.97
N GLY A 196 12.11 8.74 -2.03
CA GLY A 196 12.72 8.87 -0.70
C GLY A 196 14.26 8.84 -0.73
N TYR A 197 14.86 8.29 -1.78
CA TYR A 197 16.30 8.34 -2.00
C TYR A 197 16.74 9.65 -2.67
N LEU A 198 15.94 10.17 -3.60
CA LEU A 198 16.29 11.38 -4.37
C LEU A 198 16.01 12.68 -3.63
N VAL A 199 14.94 12.72 -2.83
CA VAL A 199 14.50 13.91 -2.11
C VAL A 199 15.21 13.97 -0.75
N PRO A 200 15.92 15.07 -0.42
CA PRO A 200 16.58 15.21 0.87
C PRO A 200 15.60 15.10 2.04
N LEU A 201 16.08 14.63 3.20
CA LEU A 201 15.25 14.37 4.39
C LEU A 201 14.58 15.62 4.98
N ASP A 202 15.06 16.81 4.65
CA ASP A 202 14.50 18.10 5.06
C ASP A 202 13.54 18.69 4.01
N GLN A 203 13.21 17.92 2.96
CA GLN A 203 12.26 18.28 1.93
C GLN A 203 11.03 17.37 1.97
N ARG A 204 10.00 17.74 1.21
CA ARG A 204 8.68 17.11 1.27
C ARG A 204 8.43 16.20 0.07
N ILE A 205 7.71 15.10 0.31
CA ILE A 205 7.16 14.23 -0.72
C ILE A 205 5.63 14.26 -0.59
N VAL A 206 4.93 14.54 -1.69
CA VAL A 206 3.47 14.38 -1.80
C VAL A 206 3.15 13.06 -2.48
N GLU A 207 2.88 12.05 -1.68
CA GLU A 207 2.54 10.70 -2.14
C GLU A 207 1.17 10.67 -2.83
N ARG A 208 1.09 10.03 -3.99
CA ARG A 208 -0.09 10.10 -4.87
C ARG A 208 -1.07 8.93 -4.68
N TRP A 209 -0.62 7.75 -4.31
CA TRP A 209 -1.41 6.51 -4.30
C TRP A 209 -2.23 6.28 -3.02
N GLY A 210 -2.18 7.21 -2.07
CA GLY A 210 -2.99 7.16 -0.86
C GLY A 210 -2.48 6.20 0.20
N LEU A 211 -1.20 5.82 0.12
CA LEU A 211 -0.52 4.99 1.11
C LEU A 211 -0.11 5.81 2.34
N ALA A 212 0.38 7.04 2.12
CA ALA A 212 0.84 7.92 3.19
C ALA A 212 0.11 9.28 3.19
N ASN A 213 -0.51 9.66 2.07
CA ASN A 213 -1.20 10.93 1.96
C ASN A 213 -2.56 10.92 2.69
N THR A 214 -2.74 11.82 3.66
CA THR A 214 -3.95 11.90 4.49
C THR A 214 -5.24 12.07 3.67
N VAL A 215 -5.23 12.90 2.63
CA VAL A 215 -6.44 13.14 1.82
C VAL A 215 -6.71 11.94 0.92
N ALA A 216 -5.70 11.50 0.17
CA ALA A 216 -5.85 10.36 -0.74
C ALA A 216 -6.29 9.08 -0.01
N ALA A 217 -5.75 8.79 1.18
CA ALA A 217 -6.14 7.64 1.99
C ALA A 217 -7.65 7.59 2.34
N HIS A 218 -8.35 8.73 2.29
CA HIS A 218 -9.79 8.85 2.55
C HIS A 218 -10.60 9.09 1.27
N MET A 219 -9.98 9.18 0.09
CA MET A 219 -10.71 9.33 -1.16
C MET A 219 -11.55 8.10 -1.47
N ALA A 220 -12.70 8.32 -2.09
CA ALA A 220 -13.45 7.28 -2.75
C ALA A 220 -12.58 6.59 -3.81
N ASP A 221 -12.82 5.30 -4.01
CA ASP A 221 -12.11 4.51 -5.01
C ASP A 221 -12.33 5.11 -6.42
N VAL A 222 -11.33 4.99 -7.30
CA VAL A 222 -11.49 5.29 -8.73
C VAL A 222 -12.48 4.30 -9.37
N ASP A 223 -13.27 4.73 -10.35
CA ASP A 223 -14.36 3.90 -10.91
C ASP A 223 -13.87 2.57 -11.50
N ASP A 224 -12.68 2.59 -12.11
CA ASP A 224 -12.00 1.47 -12.77
C ASP A 224 -11.00 0.74 -11.84
N TRP A 225 -11.13 0.89 -10.50
CA TRP A 225 -10.10 0.39 -9.57
C TRP A 225 -9.85 -1.11 -9.67
N ARG A 226 -10.85 -1.89 -10.11
CA ARG A 226 -10.76 -3.34 -10.28
C ARG A 226 -9.84 -3.74 -11.43
N ASP A 227 -9.73 -2.85 -12.41
CA ASP A 227 -8.92 -3.03 -13.62
C ASP A 227 -7.52 -2.42 -13.43
N ARG A 228 -7.21 -1.94 -12.20
CA ARG A 228 -5.94 -1.30 -11.83
C ARG A 228 -5.13 -2.17 -10.86
N LEU A 229 -3.89 -1.73 -10.65
CA LEU A 229 -3.00 -2.21 -9.59
C LEU A 229 -3.73 -2.30 -8.23
N PRO A 230 -3.88 -3.51 -7.63
CA PRO A 230 -4.37 -3.64 -6.28
C PRO A 230 -3.59 -2.72 -5.32
N GLY A 231 -4.30 -2.03 -4.43
CA GLY A 231 -3.69 -1.05 -3.54
C GLY A 231 -3.57 0.38 -4.11
N HIS A 232 -3.77 0.60 -5.41
CA HIS A 232 -3.70 1.93 -6.05
C HIS A 232 -5.08 2.53 -6.35
N ARG A 233 -6.08 2.14 -5.55
CA ARG A 233 -7.50 2.53 -5.72
C ARG A 233 -7.76 3.99 -5.37
N LYS A 234 -6.86 4.58 -4.58
CA LYS A 234 -7.01 5.87 -3.92
C LYS A 234 -5.98 6.88 -4.41
N ASP A 235 -6.04 7.20 -5.69
CA ASP A 235 -5.17 8.21 -6.32
C ASP A 235 -5.56 9.63 -5.86
N LEU A 236 -4.60 10.48 -5.49
CA LEU A 236 -4.86 11.85 -5.05
C LEU A 236 -5.44 12.73 -6.18
N GLY A 237 -5.06 12.48 -7.44
CA GLY A 237 -5.35 13.38 -8.56
C GLY A 237 -4.56 14.70 -8.53
N TYR A 238 -4.45 15.35 -9.68
CA TYR A 238 -3.69 16.58 -9.84
C TYR A 238 -4.37 17.78 -9.17
N ALA A 239 -5.71 17.89 -9.26
CA ALA A 239 -6.45 19.01 -8.67
C ALA A 239 -6.21 19.12 -7.16
N TRP A 240 -6.29 18.00 -6.44
CA TRP A 240 -6.07 17.94 -5.00
C TRP A 240 -4.60 18.12 -4.63
N MET A 241 -3.67 17.52 -5.39
CA MET A 241 -2.24 17.72 -5.19
C MET A 241 -1.85 19.19 -5.31
N ILE A 242 -2.31 19.87 -6.37
CA ILE A 242 -2.06 21.30 -6.59
C ILE A 242 -2.76 22.13 -5.51
N ALA A 243 -3.99 21.78 -5.12
CA ALA A 243 -4.69 22.47 -4.03
C ALA A 243 -3.95 22.40 -2.69
N LEU A 244 -3.31 21.26 -2.39
CA LEU A 244 -2.56 21.01 -1.16
C LEU A 244 -1.17 21.65 -1.16
N GLU A 245 -0.48 21.65 -2.29
CA GLU A 245 0.97 21.86 -2.34
C GLU A 245 1.38 23.15 -3.08
N ALA A 246 0.58 23.64 -4.04
CA ALA A 246 0.93 24.81 -4.85
C ALA A 246 0.29 26.11 -4.33
N ALA A 247 0.98 27.23 -4.58
CA ALA A 247 0.49 28.57 -4.28
C ALA A 247 -0.83 28.87 -5.02
N PRO A 248 -1.75 29.64 -4.39
CA PRO A 248 -2.94 30.16 -5.06
C PRO A 248 -2.58 30.95 -6.33
N GLY A 249 -3.35 30.74 -7.42
CA GLY A 249 -3.13 31.44 -8.69
C GLY A 249 -1.89 31.04 -9.50
N ALA A 250 -1.16 29.99 -9.09
CA ALA A 250 -0.04 29.47 -9.88
C ALA A 250 -0.52 29.03 -11.28
N PRO A 251 0.23 29.35 -12.36
CA PRO A 251 -0.16 28.99 -13.71
C PRO A 251 -0.21 27.48 -13.90
N LEU A 252 -1.27 26.99 -14.53
CA LEU A 252 -1.43 25.57 -14.83
C LEU A 252 -0.49 25.15 -15.97
N PRO A 253 0.02 23.91 -15.95
CA PRO A 253 0.87 23.42 -17.03
C PRO A 253 0.03 23.22 -18.31
N PRO A 254 0.63 23.41 -19.49
CA PRO A 254 -0.09 23.53 -20.77
C PRO A 254 -0.57 22.19 -21.38
N TRP A 255 -0.41 21.04 -20.72
CA TRP A 255 -0.87 19.78 -21.30
C TRP A 255 -2.40 19.64 -21.15
N PRO A 256 -3.07 18.91 -22.05
CA PRO A 256 -4.50 18.64 -21.91
C PRO A 256 -4.76 17.62 -20.80
N ASN A 257 -5.33 18.06 -19.67
CA ASN A 257 -5.80 17.17 -18.60
C ASN A 257 -7.06 17.75 -17.94
N PRO A 258 -8.20 17.01 -17.91
CA PRO A 258 -9.44 17.47 -17.29
C PRO A 258 -9.35 17.80 -15.79
N GLU A 259 -8.36 17.27 -15.07
CA GLU A 259 -8.11 17.61 -13.66
C GLU A 259 -7.36 18.92 -13.48
N LEU A 260 -6.68 19.42 -14.51
CA LEU A 260 -6.01 20.71 -14.51
C LEU A 260 -6.95 21.82 -14.95
N ASP A 261 -7.95 22.04 -14.11
CA ASP A 261 -8.92 23.13 -14.26
C ASP A 261 -8.89 24.00 -13.00
N GLN A 262 -8.85 25.32 -13.21
CA GLN A 262 -8.71 26.27 -12.11
C GLN A 262 -9.92 26.21 -11.16
N ALA A 263 -11.13 26.04 -11.70
CA ALA A 263 -12.33 25.97 -10.87
C ALA A 263 -12.37 24.69 -10.02
N ARG A 264 -11.89 23.56 -10.55
CA ARG A 264 -11.69 22.32 -9.78
C ARG A 264 -10.66 22.47 -8.66
N ILE A 265 -9.52 23.09 -8.93
CA ILE A 265 -8.49 23.35 -7.91
C ILE A 265 -9.03 24.25 -6.81
N ASP A 266 -9.77 25.30 -7.16
CA ASP A 266 -10.33 26.23 -6.18
C ASP A 266 -11.46 25.58 -5.36
N ALA A 267 -12.27 24.71 -5.97
CA ALA A 267 -13.24 23.88 -5.24
C ALA A 267 -12.55 22.93 -4.26
N ALA A 268 -11.45 22.29 -4.66
CA ALA A 268 -10.65 21.45 -3.77
C ALA A 268 -10.09 22.27 -2.59
N ARG A 269 -9.52 23.45 -2.85
CA ARG A 269 -9.03 24.36 -1.79
C ARG A 269 -10.11 24.75 -0.80
N ARG A 270 -11.32 25.07 -1.27
CA ARG A 270 -12.46 25.38 -0.38
C ARG A 270 -12.87 24.15 0.44
N ALA A 271 -13.00 22.99 -0.20
CA ALA A 271 -13.33 21.75 0.49
C ALA A 271 -12.33 21.41 1.62
N LEU A 272 -11.02 21.61 1.37
CA LEU A 272 -9.96 21.36 2.36
C LEU A 272 -10.07 22.23 3.62
N ASP A 273 -10.77 23.37 3.55
CA ASP A 273 -10.98 24.28 4.68
C ASP A 273 -12.36 24.11 5.36
N CYS A 274 -13.14 23.10 4.96
CA CYS A 274 -14.49 22.89 5.45
C CYS A 274 -14.66 21.63 6.30
N GLY A 275 -15.50 21.75 7.34
CA GLY A 275 -16.13 20.65 8.05
C GLY A 275 -15.18 19.52 8.49
N ASP A 276 -15.61 18.28 8.23
CA ASP A 276 -14.86 17.08 8.62
C ASP A 276 -13.56 16.89 7.84
N LEU A 277 -13.46 17.42 6.62
CA LEU A 277 -12.23 17.36 5.83
C LEU A 277 -11.14 18.25 6.42
N LYS A 278 -11.50 19.48 6.82
CA LYS A 278 -10.60 20.34 7.58
C LYS A 278 -10.15 19.68 8.89
N GLU A 279 -11.10 19.11 9.64
CA GLU A 279 -10.76 18.43 10.91
C GLU A 279 -9.84 17.23 10.70
N LEU A 280 -9.98 16.49 9.59
CA LEU A 280 -9.05 15.42 9.22
C LEU A 280 -7.63 15.96 9.04
N LEU A 281 -7.45 17.06 8.29
CA LEU A 281 -6.14 17.69 8.11
C LEU A 281 -5.57 18.25 9.42
N ASP A 282 -6.39 18.96 10.19
CA ASP A 282 -5.97 19.53 11.48
C ASP A 282 -5.55 18.41 12.46
N SER A 283 -6.18 17.22 12.37
CA SER A 283 -5.81 16.08 13.20
C SER A 283 -4.41 15.54 12.94
N THR A 284 -3.86 15.74 11.74
CA THR A 284 -2.51 15.29 11.35
C THR A 284 -1.47 16.40 11.29
N ARG A 285 -1.89 17.67 11.22
CA ARG A 285 -0.99 18.82 11.03
C ARG A 285 -0.84 19.72 12.25
N GLU A 286 -1.83 19.79 13.13
CA GLU A 286 -1.69 20.61 14.33
C GLU A 286 -0.67 20.02 15.31
N PRO A 287 0.02 20.87 16.10
CA PRO A 287 0.87 20.42 17.18
C PRO A 287 0.13 19.46 18.13
N MET A 288 0.82 18.37 18.52
CA MET A 288 0.25 17.35 19.41
C MET A 288 0.18 17.84 20.86
N THR A 289 -0.80 18.69 21.15
CA THR A 289 -1.15 19.11 22.51
C THR A 289 -1.98 18.02 23.21
N PRO A 290 -2.07 18.00 24.56
CA PRO A 290 -2.97 17.07 25.26
C PRO A 290 -4.42 17.16 24.78
N LYS A 291 -4.91 18.37 24.47
CA LYS A 291 -6.25 18.57 23.89
C LYS A 291 -6.38 17.94 22.50
N ARG A 292 -5.39 18.16 21.62
CA ARG A 292 -5.35 17.57 20.27
C ARG A 292 -5.24 16.04 20.34
N PHE A 293 -4.45 15.50 21.26
CA PHE A 293 -4.36 14.05 21.51
C PHE A 293 -5.73 13.43 21.84
N TRP A 294 -6.46 13.98 22.83
CA TRP A 294 -7.77 13.44 23.20
C TRP A 294 -8.81 13.62 22.09
N LYS A 295 -8.79 14.76 21.38
CA LYS A 295 -9.64 14.97 20.21
C LYS A 295 -9.32 13.99 19.08
N ASN A 296 -8.04 13.64 18.90
CA ASN A 296 -7.58 12.65 17.93
C ASN A 296 -8.04 11.24 18.30
N LEU A 297 -7.88 10.85 19.57
CA LEU A 297 -8.29 9.55 20.09
C LEU A 297 -9.81 9.34 19.93
N ILE A 298 -10.62 10.26 20.47
CA ILE A 298 -12.07 10.12 20.50
C ILE A 298 -12.69 10.26 19.10
N GLY A 299 -12.15 11.15 18.26
CA GLY A 299 -12.66 11.34 16.90
C GLY A 299 -12.11 10.33 15.87
N SER A 300 -11.20 9.42 16.27
CA SER A 300 -10.59 8.46 15.35
C SER A 300 -11.61 7.59 14.60
N PRO A 301 -12.70 7.07 15.21
CA PRO A 301 -13.65 6.24 14.48
C PRO A 301 -14.33 7.01 13.35
N LYS A 302 -14.73 8.27 13.60
CA LYS A 302 -15.37 9.11 12.57
C LYS A 302 -14.43 9.37 11.39
N ARG A 303 -13.15 9.64 11.67
CA ARG A 303 -12.14 9.85 10.63
C ARG A 303 -11.84 8.57 9.84
N THR A 304 -11.75 7.42 10.49
CA THR A 304 -11.53 6.13 9.82
C THR A 304 -12.59 5.82 8.75
N TRP A 305 -13.84 6.22 8.98
CA TRP A 305 -14.94 6.02 8.03
C TRP A 305 -15.22 7.22 7.13
N LEU A 306 -14.41 8.28 7.20
CA LEU A 306 -14.59 9.46 6.36
C LEU A 306 -14.21 9.12 4.92
N GLU A 307 -15.14 9.33 4.00
CA GLU A 307 -14.90 9.20 2.57
C GLU A 307 -14.95 10.57 1.88
N ILE A 308 -13.98 10.88 1.04
CA ILE A 308 -13.84 12.13 0.30
C ILE A 308 -14.21 11.87 -1.17
N PRO A 309 -15.26 12.52 -1.72
CA PRO A 309 -15.55 12.45 -3.14
C PRO A 309 -14.34 12.90 -3.96
N ARG A 310 -14.00 12.15 -5.01
CA ARG A 310 -12.88 12.49 -5.89
C ARG A 310 -13.09 13.79 -6.64
N ASP A 311 -14.33 14.05 -7.08
CA ASP A 311 -14.73 15.30 -7.73
C ASP A 311 -14.66 16.46 -6.70
N PRO A 312 -13.78 17.47 -6.91
CA PRO A 312 -13.66 18.59 -6.00
C PRO A 312 -14.97 19.34 -5.74
N PHE A 313 -15.85 19.46 -6.74
CA PHE A 313 -17.14 20.13 -6.55
C PHE A 313 -18.09 19.32 -5.68
N ALA A 314 -18.11 17.99 -5.83
CA ALA A 314 -18.87 17.10 -4.95
C ALA A 314 -18.32 17.13 -3.52
N ALA A 315 -17.00 17.16 -3.35
CA ALA A 315 -16.37 17.29 -2.04
C ALA A 315 -16.69 18.63 -1.38
N GLU A 316 -16.59 19.73 -2.12
CA GLU A 316 -16.98 21.06 -1.65
C GLU A 316 -18.43 21.07 -1.14
N ARG A 317 -19.38 20.58 -1.96
CA ARG A 317 -20.79 20.48 -1.55
C ARG A 317 -20.98 19.62 -0.31
N LYS A 318 -20.24 18.50 -0.21
CA LYS A 318 -20.32 17.57 0.92
C LYS A 318 -19.83 18.20 2.23
N PHE A 319 -18.71 18.91 2.20
CA PHE A 319 -18.02 19.38 3.40
C PHE A 319 -18.35 20.83 3.78
N CYS A 320 -18.56 21.70 2.79
CA CYS A 320 -18.93 23.10 3.01
C CYS A 320 -20.45 23.31 3.06
N GLY A 321 -21.24 22.34 2.59
CA GLY A 321 -22.66 22.50 2.32
C GLY A 321 -22.93 23.02 0.91
N THR A 322 -24.21 23.18 0.58
CA THR A 322 -24.60 23.92 -0.63
C THR A 322 -24.42 25.42 -0.33
N PRO A 323 -23.90 26.22 -1.27
CA PRO A 323 -23.90 27.68 -1.12
C PRO A 323 -25.28 28.23 -0.80
#